data_AF-A0A7X9BMR9-F1
#
_entry.id   AF-A0A7X9BMR9-F1
#
_cell.length_a   1.000
_cell.length_b   1.000
_cell.length_c   1.000
_cell.angle_alpha   90.00
_cell.angle_beta   90.00
_cell.angle_gamma   90.00
#
_symmetry.space_group_name_H-M   'P 1'
#
loop_
_entity.id
_entity.type
_entity.pdbx_description
1 polymer ?
#
loop_
_entity_poly.entity_id
_entity_poly.type
_entity_poly.pdbx_seq_one_letter_code
_entity_poly.pdbx_strand_id
1 'polypeptide(L)'
;MFESFYRRLTGDVVDKVTNMKNIKAPTMVDNFNWMHILGIGERAKKGLPLYEPLGATINFRGFETLMLVPAQMYNLPLGENEVVNTRVTLGKKAARPLSIEIPIMISAMAYGPSVHKGIKIAQARAATAVGTATNSGEGGFLSEERRYADRYIVQYNRAKWNNRTEQLRQADMIEIRIGQGASVGDGFRIPADQIDDELREYLGLEPGQDAVMPNTFPEITQRGDWKQMVDNLREITEGVPIAVKFGAGDIERDLETALEAGVDVVVIDGAQGNTAGSLQTTINHFGVPLLYALVRAERYLQEAGARDRVSLVACGGFRDAGDILKAMALGVDAVYMGYATIVAMTYSQFSRLKPGTSPMEMVLYEGDQKGKFNIDEGAENLTRYLQALAEEMVLAARALGKDDLAQINRDDLVALDPEVASITGTRLAYLN
;
A
#
# COMPACT_ATOMS: atom_id res chain seq x y z
N MET A 1 43.62 3.76 -17.74
CA MET A 1 42.94 4.93 -17.11
C MET A 1 42.03 4.50 -15.95
N PHE A 2 41.20 3.46 -16.11
CA PHE A 2 40.41 2.87 -15.00
C PHE A 2 41.28 2.26 -13.88
N GLU A 3 42.34 1.55 -14.25
CA GLU A 3 43.27 0.92 -13.30
C GLU A 3 44.05 1.94 -12.45
N SER A 4 44.42 3.09 -13.02
CA SER A 4 45.14 4.15 -12.30
C SER A 4 44.21 4.95 -11.39
N PHE A 5 42.93 5.08 -11.74
CA PHE A 5 41.90 5.67 -10.88
C PHE A 5 41.60 4.76 -9.68
N TYR A 6 41.44 3.45 -9.93
CA TYR A 6 41.22 2.46 -8.86
C TYR A 6 42.43 2.39 -7.91
N ARG A 7 43.67 2.34 -8.44
CA ARG A 7 44.89 2.37 -7.61
C ARG A 7 45.05 3.66 -6.81
N ARG A 8 44.66 4.81 -7.37
CA ARG A 8 44.67 6.09 -6.63
C ARG A 8 43.63 6.11 -5.52
N LEU A 9 42.41 5.66 -5.80
CA LEU A 9 41.34 5.60 -4.80
C LEU A 9 41.71 4.61 -3.69
N THR A 10 42.22 3.43 -4.02
CA THR A 10 42.66 2.43 -3.05
C THR A 10 43.91 2.88 -2.31
N GLY A 11 44.86 3.56 -2.96
CA GLY A 11 46.07 4.09 -2.33
C GLY A 11 45.75 5.20 -1.32
N ASP A 12 44.93 6.18 -1.71
CA ASP A 12 44.52 7.28 -0.84
C ASP A 12 43.64 6.82 0.32
N VAL A 13 42.82 5.77 0.11
CA VAL A 13 42.00 5.17 1.18
C VAL A 13 42.89 4.35 2.12
N VAL A 14 43.82 3.54 1.61
CA VAL A 14 44.74 2.73 2.43
C VAL A 14 45.67 3.63 3.24
N ASP A 15 46.25 4.68 2.66
CA ASP A 15 47.12 5.63 3.39
C ASP A 15 46.36 6.46 4.43
N LYS A 16 45.07 6.74 4.21
CA LYS A 16 44.20 7.36 5.23
C LYS A 16 43.78 6.38 6.34
N VAL A 17 43.66 5.09 6.02
CA VAL A 17 43.33 4.04 6.99
C VAL A 17 44.53 3.64 7.85
N THR A 18 45.75 3.67 7.32
CA THR A 18 46.99 3.34 8.06
C THR A 18 47.48 4.48 8.96
N ASN A 19 47.05 5.73 8.72
CA ASN A 19 47.33 6.91 9.56
C ASN A 19 46.17 7.33 10.48
N MET A 20 45.30 6.40 10.89
CA MET A 20 44.10 6.76 11.65
C MET A 20 44.40 7.13 13.11
N LYS A 21 44.34 8.43 13.42
CA LYS A 21 44.16 8.94 14.81
C LYS A 21 42.81 8.54 15.42
N ASN A 22 41.84 8.15 14.59
CA ASN A 22 40.49 7.77 15.00
C ASN A 22 40.18 6.33 14.57
N ILE A 23 40.03 5.44 15.55
CA ILE A 23 39.77 4.00 15.34
C ILE A 23 38.30 3.74 14.97
N LYS A 24 37.39 4.69 15.28
CA LYS A 24 35.95 4.56 15.07
C LYS A 24 35.50 5.36 13.85
N ALA A 25 34.95 4.68 12.85
CA ALA A 25 34.31 5.36 11.72
C ALA A 25 32.95 5.95 12.14
N PRO A 26 32.49 7.06 11.53
CA PRO A 26 31.15 7.60 11.79
C PRO A 26 30.04 6.56 11.62
N THR A 27 30.17 5.65 10.66
CA THR A 27 29.21 4.56 10.42
C THR A 27 29.16 3.48 11.51
N MET A 28 30.12 3.48 12.43
CA MET A 28 30.17 2.61 13.61
C MET A 28 29.64 3.30 14.87
N VAL A 29 29.20 4.56 14.76
CA VAL A 29 28.44 5.22 15.82
C VAL A 29 27.03 4.67 15.80
N ASP A 30 26.48 4.41 16.98
CA ASP A 30 25.15 3.84 17.13
C ASP A 30 24.13 4.64 16.31
N ASN A 31 23.33 3.92 15.53
CA ASN A 31 22.32 4.46 14.63
C ASN A 31 22.81 5.57 13.66
N PHE A 32 24.08 5.57 13.26
CA PHE A 32 24.61 6.50 12.25
C PHE A 32 25.03 5.73 11.00
N ASN A 33 24.16 5.61 10.00
CA ASN A 33 24.48 4.97 8.73
C ASN A 33 24.77 6.03 7.64
N TRP A 34 25.16 5.58 6.43
CA TRP A 34 25.42 6.49 5.32
C TRP A 34 24.20 7.32 4.92
N MET A 35 22.98 6.78 5.04
CA MET A 35 21.75 7.54 4.76
C MET A 35 21.58 8.69 5.75
N HIS A 36 21.86 8.49 7.04
CA HIS A 36 21.82 9.57 8.04
C HIS A 36 22.88 10.63 7.76
N ILE A 37 24.11 10.23 7.42
CA ILE A 37 25.19 11.17 7.10
C ILE A 37 24.83 12.02 5.88
N LEU A 38 24.38 11.38 4.79
CA LEU A 38 23.96 12.06 3.57
C LEU A 38 22.75 12.96 3.84
N GLY A 39 21.78 12.48 4.62
CA GLY A 39 20.60 13.26 4.98
C GLY A 39 20.93 14.49 5.83
N ILE A 40 21.86 14.39 6.79
CA ILE A 40 22.35 15.55 7.55
C ILE A 40 23.09 16.52 6.62
N GLY A 41 23.93 16.00 5.72
CA GLY A 41 24.65 16.81 4.74
C GLY A 41 23.72 17.61 3.83
N GLU A 42 22.68 16.96 3.28
CA GLU A 42 21.69 17.61 2.43
C GLU A 42 20.87 18.67 3.20
N ARG A 43 20.46 18.37 4.44
CA ARG A 43 19.80 19.37 5.31
C ARG A 43 20.72 20.55 5.60
N ALA A 44 21.98 20.31 5.95
CA ALA A 44 22.95 21.37 6.23
C ALA A 44 23.23 22.24 4.99
N LYS A 45 23.27 21.63 3.80
CA LYS A 45 23.50 22.32 2.54
C LYS A 45 22.32 23.18 2.09
N LYS A 46 21.08 22.69 2.25
CA LYS A 46 19.87 23.34 1.73
C LYS A 46 19.09 24.13 2.77
N GLY A 47 19.22 23.81 4.06
CA GLY A 47 18.40 24.38 5.13
C GLY A 47 16.93 23.95 5.08
N LEU A 48 16.61 22.86 4.36
CA LEU A 48 15.24 22.41 4.10
C LEU A 48 15.01 20.97 4.60
N PRO A 49 13.75 20.59 4.91
CA PRO A 49 13.40 19.21 5.20
C PRO A 49 13.69 18.27 4.01
N LEU A 50 13.90 16.99 4.30
CA LEU A 50 14.11 15.96 3.26
C LEU A 50 12.80 15.29 2.89
N TYR A 51 12.57 15.18 1.60
CA TYR A 51 11.49 14.38 1.02
C TYR A 51 12.12 13.15 0.37
N GLU A 52 11.57 11.97 0.68
CA GLU A 52 12.09 10.69 0.22
C GLU A 52 10.97 9.86 -0.41
N PRO A 53 11.25 9.13 -1.51
CA PRO A 53 10.34 8.13 -2.03
C PRO A 53 10.38 6.87 -1.16
N LEU A 54 9.48 5.93 -1.46
CA LEU A 54 9.36 4.61 -0.81
C LEU A 54 8.80 4.70 0.62
N GLY A 55 9.08 3.70 1.45
CA GLY A 55 8.55 3.58 2.81
C GLY A 55 9.62 3.70 3.89
N ALA A 56 9.21 3.41 5.12
CA ALA A 56 10.09 3.46 6.28
C ALA A 56 11.36 2.63 6.11
N THR A 57 12.47 3.18 6.60
CA THR A 57 13.75 2.48 6.75
C THR A 57 13.87 1.74 8.08
N ILE A 58 12.89 1.93 8.96
CA ILE A 58 12.80 1.23 10.24
C ILE A 58 12.25 -0.18 10.01
N ASN A 59 12.90 -1.17 10.61
CA ASN A 59 12.38 -2.53 10.63
C ASN A 59 11.34 -2.66 11.74
N PHE A 60 10.06 -2.62 11.36
CA PHE A 60 8.97 -2.88 12.29
C PHE A 60 8.81 -4.39 12.48
N ARG A 61 8.64 -4.82 13.74
CA ARG A 61 8.16 -6.18 13.99
C ARG A 61 6.78 -6.36 13.35
N GLY A 62 6.61 -7.46 12.64
CA GLY A 62 5.42 -7.75 11.86
C GLY A 62 5.11 -9.25 11.82
N PHE A 63 4.61 -9.69 10.67
CA PHE A 63 4.11 -11.05 10.46
C PHE A 63 5.19 -12.14 10.52
N GLU A 64 6.48 -11.78 10.46
CA GLU A 64 7.60 -12.71 10.63
C GLU A 64 7.66 -13.36 12.02
N THR A 65 6.98 -12.76 13.00
CA THR A 65 6.87 -13.28 14.38
C THR A 65 5.71 -14.27 14.58
N LEU A 66 4.93 -14.53 13.53
CA LEU A 66 3.81 -15.47 13.51
C LEU A 66 4.10 -16.62 12.55
N MET A 67 3.66 -17.83 12.90
CA MET A 67 3.75 -19.01 12.04
C MET A 67 2.38 -19.65 11.88
N LEU A 68 2.10 -20.14 10.67
CA LEU A 68 0.92 -20.97 10.38
C LEU A 68 1.15 -22.39 10.91
N VAL A 69 0.14 -22.97 11.55
CA VAL A 69 0.19 -24.32 12.13
C VAL A 69 -0.39 -25.33 11.14
N PRO A 70 0.41 -26.22 10.53
CA PRO A 70 -0.07 -27.12 9.50
C PRO A 70 -1.01 -28.19 10.06
N ALA A 71 -1.99 -28.60 9.25
CA ALA A 71 -2.79 -29.80 9.47
C ALA A 71 -1.92 -31.05 9.30
N GLN A 72 -2.13 -32.05 10.16
CA GLN A 72 -1.37 -33.31 10.20
C GLN A 72 -2.30 -34.48 10.56
N MET A 73 -2.28 -34.97 11.80
CA MET A 73 -3.09 -36.13 12.24
C MET A 73 -4.44 -35.74 12.86
N TYR A 74 -4.49 -34.63 13.60
CA TYR A 74 -5.71 -34.19 14.29
C TYR A 74 -6.72 -33.59 13.30
N ASN A 75 -6.26 -32.62 12.51
CA ASN A 75 -6.92 -32.15 11.31
C ASN A 75 -6.09 -32.66 10.13
N LEU A 76 -6.72 -33.22 9.11
CA LEU A 76 -6.04 -33.71 7.92
C LEU A 76 -5.86 -32.56 6.91
N PRO A 77 -4.73 -32.49 6.19
CA PRO A 77 -4.61 -31.59 5.05
C PRO A 77 -5.55 -32.02 3.92
N LEU A 78 -5.93 -31.07 3.07
CA LEU A 78 -6.73 -31.34 1.88
C LEU A 78 -5.87 -31.91 0.74
N GLY A 79 -6.50 -32.68 -0.14
CA GLY A 79 -5.86 -33.22 -1.34
C GLY A 79 -5.56 -32.14 -2.40
N GLU A 80 -4.66 -32.46 -3.33
CA GLU A 80 -4.22 -31.56 -4.41
C GLU A 80 -5.38 -31.07 -5.31
N ASN A 81 -6.43 -31.89 -5.47
CA ASN A 81 -7.57 -31.57 -6.34
C ASN A 81 -8.73 -30.87 -5.60
N GLU A 82 -8.63 -30.70 -4.28
CA GLU A 82 -9.69 -30.03 -3.51
C GLU A 82 -9.72 -28.54 -3.86
N VAL A 83 -10.89 -28.04 -4.23
CA VAL A 83 -11.07 -26.64 -4.62
C VAL A 83 -11.05 -25.76 -3.38
N VAL A 84 -10.19 -24.74 -3.36
CA VAL A 84 -10.16 -23.73 -2.29
C VAL A 84 -10.84 -22.45 -2.77
N ASN A 85 -11.85 -21.99 -2.04
CA ASN A 85 -12.48 -20.71 -2.30
C ASN A 85 -11.55 -19.54 -1.87
N THR A 86 -11.25 -18.65 -2.83
CA THR A 86 -10.42 -17.45 -2.61
C THR A 86 -11.21 -16.15 -2.74
N ARG A 87 -12.50 -16.23 -3.12
CA ARG A 87 -13.31 -15.05 -3.46
C ARG A 87 -13.66 -14.26 -2.20
N VAL A 88 -13.53 -12.94 -2.28
CA VAL A 88 -13.91 -11.99 -1.24
C VAL A 88 -14.98 -11.05 -1.76
N THR A 89 -15.93 -10.67 -0.89
CA THR A 89 -16.91 -9.62 -1.19
C THR A 89 -16.79 -8.49 -0.17
N LEU A 90 -16.43 -7.31 -0.65
CA LEU A 90 -16.27 -6.09 0.12
C LEU A 90 -17.57 -5.27 0.11
N GLY A 91 -17.91 -4.73 1.27
CA GLY A 91 -19.14 -3.96 1.47
C GLY A 91 -20.40 -4.80 1.25
N LYS A 92 -20.49 -5.95 1.92
CA LYS A 92 -21.54 -6.98 1.77
C LYS A 92 -22.98 -6.46 1.89
N LYS A 93 -23.19 -5.28 2.49
CA LYS A 93 -24.50 -4.63 2.67
C LYS A 93 -24.77 -3.49 1.68
N ALA A 94 -23.81 -3.12 0.84
CA ALA A 94 -24.01 -2.18 -0.25
C ALA A 94 -24.97 -2.76 -1.30
N ALA A 95 -25.66 -1.91 -2.05
CA ALA A 95 -26.59 -2.36 -3.09
C ALA A 95 -25.87 -3.07 -4.24
N ARG A 96 -24.63 -2.66 -4.52
CA ARG A 96 -23.76 -3.20 -5.56
C ARG A 96 -22.40 -3.55 -4.95
N PRO A 97 -22.28 -4.63 -4.16
CA PRO A 97 -21.04 -4.96 -3.45
C PRO A 97 -19.91 -5.29 -4.43
N LEU A 98 -18.66 -5.09 -3.98
CA LEU A 98 -17.48 -5.37 -4.80
C LEU A 98 -16.97 -6.79 -4.50
N SER A 99 -17.15 -7.73 -5.43
CA SER A 99 -16.59 -9.09 -5.33
C SER A 99 -15.28 -9.18 -6.10
N ILE A 100 -14.22 -9.73 -5.51
CA ILE A 100 -12.90 -9.98 -6.12
C ILE A 100 -12.57 -11.48 -6.04
N GLU A 101 -11.91 -12.04 -7.06
CA GLU A 101 -11.62 -13.49 -7.12
C GLU A 101 -10.48 -13.91 -6.19
N ILE A 102 -9.61 -12.98 -5.80
CA ILE A 102 -8.51 -13.21 -4.86
C ILE A 102 -8.52 -12.12 -3.79
N PRO A 103 -8.06 -12.38 -2.54
CA PRO A 103 -8.08 -11.41 -1.44
C PRO A 103 -6.98 -10.33 -1.55
N ILE A 104 -6.55 -10.02 -2.78
CA ILE A 104 -5.44 -9.13 -3.09
C ILE A 104 -5.92 -8.07 -4.07
N MET A 105 -5.85 -6.79 -3.70
CA MET A 105 -6.14 -5.65 -4.57
C MET A 105 -4.86 -4.86 -4.87
N ILE A 106 -4.83 -4.17 -6.01
CA ILE A 106 -3.71 -3.27 -6.34
C ILE A 106 -3.93 -1.93 -5.63
N SER A 107 -2.94 -1.51 -4.85
CA SER A 107 -3.03 -0.30 -4.01
C SER A 107 -3.11 0.99 -4.84
N ALA A 108 -3.69 1.99 -4.21
CA ALA A 108 -3.86 3.33 -4.76
C ALA A 108 -2.51 3.99 -5.07
N MET A 109 -2.28 4.28 -6.35
CA MET A 109 -1.13 5.05 -6.85
C MET A 109 -1.65 6.00 -7.92
N ALA A 110 -1.44 7.31 -7.73
CA ALA A 110 -2.02 8.34 -8.59
C ALA A 110 -1.21 8.54 -9.88
N TYR A 111 -1.88 8.70 -11.03
CA TYR A 111 -1.24 9.28 -12.21
C TYR A 111 -0.91 10.76 -11.94
N GLY A 112 0.37 11.13 -12.12
CA GLY A 112 0.86 12.48 -11.85
C GLY A 112 1.58 12.56 -10.51
N PRO A 113 0.87 12.71 -9.37
CA PRO A 113 1.51 12.79 -8.06
C PRO A 113 2.38 11.60 -7.66
N SER A 114 2.25 10.45 -8.34
CA SER A 114 3.02 9.25 -8.03
C SER A 114 3.63 8.61 -9.26
N VAL A 115 2.81 7.98 -10.09
CA VAL A 115 3.26 7.14 -11.21
C VAL A 115 2.89 7.78 -12.55
N HIS A 116 3.58 7.41 -13.63
CA HIS A 116 3.13 7.79 -14.97
C HIS A 116 1.97 6.89 -15.44
N LYS A 117 1.20 7.36 -16.43
CA LYS A 117 -0.05 6.74 -16.93
C LYS A 117 0.11 5.27 -17.35
N GLY A 118 1.26 4.91 -17.92
CA GLY A 118 1.55 3.54 -18.37
C GLY A 118 1.52 2.50 -17.24
N ILE A 119 1.93 2.88 -16.03
CA ILE A 119 1.84 2.02 -14.84
C ILE A 119 0.38 1.73 -14.50
N LYS A 120 -0.48 2.76 -14.53
CA LYS A 120 -1.92 2.62 -14.24
C LYS A 120 -2.62 1.69 -15.24
N ILE A 121 -2.27 1.80 -16.52
CA ILE A 121 -2.81 0.91 -17.56
C ILE A 121 -2.35 -0.54 -17.32
N ALA A 122 -1.07 -0.76 -16.98
CA ALA A 122 -0.56 -2.09 -16.70
C ALA A 122 -1.25 -2.72 -15.47
N GLN A 123 -1.47 -1.95 -14.41
CA GLN A 123 -2.20 -2.36 -13.22
C GLN A 123 -3.64 -2.76 -13.53
N ALA A 124 -4.38 -1.92 -14.28
CA ALA A 124 -5.75 -2.23 -14.67
C ALA A 124 -5.87 -3.53 -15.48
N ARG A 125 -4.97 -3.74 -16.45
CA ARG A 125 -4.94 -4.96 -17.25
C ARG A 125 -4.67 -6.20 -16.40
N ALA A 126 -3.69 -6.12 -15.49
CA ALA A 126 -3.37 -7.22 -14.59
C ALA A 126 -4.50 -7.51 -13.60
N ALA A 127 -5.11 -6.47 -13.02
CA ALA A 127 -6.25 -6.61 -12.11
C ALA A 127 -7.42 -7.35 -12.78
N THR A 128 -7.78 -6.95 -13.99
CA THR A 128 -8.82 -7.61 -14.79
C THR A 128 -8.46 -9.06 -15.12
N ALA A 129 -7.20 -9.34 -15.48
CA ALA A 129 -6.76 -10.69 -15.83
C ALA A 129 -6.85 -11.69 -14.66
N VAL A 130 -6.76 -11.21 -13.41
CA VAL A 130 -6.88 -12.06 -12.21
C VAL A 130 -8.20 -11.87 -11.45
N GLY A 131 -9.15 -11.12 -12.02
CA GLY A 131 -10.46 -10.90 -11.40
C GLY A 131 -10.44 -10.07 -10.11
N THR A 132 -9.45 -9.19 -9.94
CA THR A 132 -9.35 -8.29 -8.78
C THR A 132 -9.50 -6.81 -9.17
N ALA A 133 -9.40 -5.91 -8.19
CA ALA A 133 -9.57 -4.48 -8.35
C ALA A 133 -8.26 -3.68 -8.42
N THR A 134 -8.26 -2.62 -9.22
CA THR A 134 -7.24 -1.55 -9.21
C THR A 134 -7.81 -0.27 -8.61
N ASN A 135 -6.94 0.57 -8.03
CA ASN A 135 -7.33 1.83 -7.40
C ASN A 135 -6.63 3.03 -8.05
N SER A 136 -7.42 4.04 -8.38
CA SER A 136 -7.02 5.23 -9.14
C SER A 136 -5.96 6.10 -8.45
N GLY A 137 -5.89 6.08 -7.12
CA GLY A 137 -5.07 7.01 -6.35
C GLY A 137 -5.62 8.44 -6.30
N GLU A 138 -4.88 9.31 -5.62
CA GLU A 138 -5.27 10.69 -5.31
C GLU A 138 -5.46 11.62 -6.52
N GLY A 139 -5.10 11.15 -7.73
CA GLY A 139 -5.43 11.85 -8.97
C GLY A 139 -6.90 11.72 -9.36
N GLY A 140 -7.67 10.85 -8.70
CA GLY A 140 -9.07 10.55 -8.99
C GLY A 140 -9.26 9.70 -10.25
N PHE A 141 -10.45 9.75 -10.83
CA PHE A 141 -10.83 8.92 -11.98
C PHE A 141 -9.97 9.17 -13.24
N LEU A 142 -9.24 8.14 -13.66
CA LEU A 142 -8.54 8.09 -14.95
C LEU A 142 -9.30 7.25 -15.98
N SER A 143 -9.63 7.85 -17.13
CA SER A 143 -10.46 7.22 -18.17
C SER A 143 -9.77 6.02 -18.85
N GLU A 144 -8.46 6.12 -19.03
CA GLU A 144 -7.62 5.12 -19.65
C GLU A 144 -7.43 3.92 -18.73
N GLU A 145 -7.40 4.13 -17.41
CA GLU A 145 -7.41 3.03 -16.43
C GLU A 145 -8.76 2.33 -16.44
N ARG A 146 -9.88 3.08 -16.37
CA ARG A 146 -11.23 2.50 -16.42
C ARG A 146 -11.47 1.67 -17.68
N ARG A 147 -10.92 2.05 -18.83
CA ARG A 147 -11.05 1.27 -20.08
C ARG A 147 -10.57 -0.18 -19.95
N TYR A 148 -9.58 -0.44 -19.10
CA TYR A 148 -9.01 -1.79 -18.93
C TYR A 148 -9.42 -2.44 -17.61
N ALA A 149 -9.84 -1.67 -16.61
CA ALA A 149 -10.24 -2.19 -15.30
C ALA A 149 -11.68 -2.68 -15.32
N ASP A 150 -11.89 -3.98 -15.07
CA ASP A 150 -13.21 -4.57 -14.84
C ASP A 150 -13.77 -4.08 -13.49
N ARG A 151 -12.92 -4.07 -12.47
CA ARG A 151 -13.21 -3.58 -11.11
C ARG A 151 -12.34 -2.37 -10.80
N TYR A 152 -12.96 -1.20 -10.73
CA TYR A 152 -12.25 0.05 -10.56
C TYR A 152 -12.66 0.80 -9.30
N ILE A 153 -11.70 0.97 -8.40
CA ILE A 153 -11.84 1.73 -7.16
C ILE A 153 -11.40 3.16 -7.46
N VAL A 154 -12.31 4.12 -7.29
CA VAL A 154 -11.98 5.54 -7.48
C VAL A 154 -11.73 6.18 -6.14
N GLN A 155 -10.53 6.74 -5.96
CA GLN A 155 -10.21 7.49 -4.75
C GLN A 155 -10.88 8.87 -4.78
N TYR A 156 -11.67 9.14 -3.74
CA TYR A 156 -12.26 10.44 -3.46
C TYR A 156 -11.25 11.26 -2.64
N ASN A 157 -10.68 12.28 -3.27
CA ASN A 157 -9.55 13.04 -2.74
C ASN A 157 -9.95 14.45 -2.30
N ARG A 158 -9.09 15.06 -1.47
CA ARG A 158 -9.35 16.38 -0.84
C ARG A 158 -9.32 17.54 -1.83
N ALA A 159 -8.67 17.36 -2.98
CA ALA A 159 -8.61 18.36 -4.05
C ALA A 159 -9.76 18.25 -5.07
N LYS A 160 -10.61 17.21 -4.97
CA LYS A 160 -11.68 16.89 -5.93
C LYS A 160 -11.19 16.66 -7.37
N TRP A 161 -9.90 16.35 -7.55
CA TRP A 161 -9.37 15.99 -8.86
C TRP A 161 -10.07 14.74 -9.36
N ASN A 162 -10.64 14.84 -10.56
CA ASN A 162 -11.36 13.76 -11.23
C ASN A 162 -12.39 13.04 -10.33
N ASN A 163 -13.14 13.80 -9.55
CA ASN A 163 -14.23 13.31 -8.72
C ASN A 163 -15.59 13.94 -9.13
N ARG A 164 -15.77 14.22 -10.43
CA ARG A 164 -17.04 14.70 -10.96
C ARG A 164 -18.09 13.59 -10.94
N THR A 165 -19.37 13.93 -10.85
CA THR A 165 -20.48 12.97 -10.70
C THR A 165 -20.47 11.87 -11.77
N GLU A 166 -20.24 12.22 -13.03
CA GLU A 166 -20.18 11.28 -14.16
C GLU A 166 -18.95 10.35 -14.12
N GLN A 167 -17.87 10.78 -13.46
CA GLN A 167 -16.68 9.97 -13.23
C GLN A 167 -16.91 9.00 -12.06
N LEU A 168 -17.46 9.50 -10.95
CA LEU A 168 -17.75 8.67 -9.77
C LEU A 168 -18.77 7.58 -10.05
N ARG A 169 -19.78 7.84 -10.91
CA ARG A 169 -20.75 6.84 -11.37
C ARG A 169 -20.15 5.60 -12.02
N GLN A 170 -18.93 5.71 -12.56
CA GLN A 170 -18.25 4.62 -13.22
C GLN A 170 -17.42 3.75 -12.27
N ALA A 171 -17.31 4.12 -11.00
CA ALA A 171 -16.60 3.35 -9.98
C ALA A 171 -17.38 2.10 -9.58
N ASP A 172 -16.64 1.05 -9.20
CA ASP A 172 -17.20 -0.17 -8.60
C ASP A 172 -17.03 -0.17 -7.07
N MET A 173 -16.24 0.77 -6.54
CA MET A 173 -16.16 1.16 -5.13
C MET A 173 -15.56 2.58 -5.06
N ILE A 174 -16.00 3.39 -4.10
CA ILE A 174 -15.36 4.68 -3.79
C ILE A 174 -14.49 4.52 -2.55
N GLU A 175 -13.28 5.06 -2.57
CA GLU A 175 -12.41 5.10 -1.39
C GLU A 175 -12.13 6.55 -0.98
N ILE A 176 -12.70 6.99 0.14
CA ILE A 176 -12.41 8.30 0.74
C ILE A 176 -11.01 8.24 1.35
N ARG A 177 -10.07 9.00 0.77
CA ARG A 177 -8.67 9.02 1.23
C ARG A 177 -8.48 10.12 2.26
N ILE A 178 -8.34 9.72 3.53
CA ILE A 178 -8.00 10.62 4.64
C ILE A 178 -6.48 10.76 4.75
N GLY A 179 -5.79 9.63 4.62
CA GLY A 179 -4.34 9.56 4.73
C GLY A 179 -3.78 8.18 4.42
N GLN A 180 -2.46 8.03 4.50
CA GLN A 180 -1.73 6.78 4.24
C GLN A 180 -0.55 6.60 5.19
N GLY A 181 0.01 5.38 5.27
CA GLY A 181 1.08 5.07 6.23
C GLY A 181 2.32 5.98 6.13
N ALA A 182 2.77 6.28 4.91
CA ALA A 182 4.00 7.06 4.66
C ALA A 182 3.86 8.59 4.77
N SER A 183 2.64 9.10 4.57
CA SER A 183 2.40 10.54 4.45
C SER A 183 1.31 11.02 5.40
N VAL A 184 0.77 10.12 6.23
CA VAL A 184 -0.35 10.37 7.14
C VAL A 184 -1.46 11.15 6.40
N GLY A 185 -1.98 12.24 6.97
CA GLY A 185 -2.90 13.16 6.30
C GLY A 185 -2.22 14.41 5.71
N ASP A 186 -0.94 14.36 5.34
CA ASP A 186 -0.27 15.51 4.73
C ASP A 186 -0.88 15.88 3.37
N GLY A 187 -0.87 17.17 3.07
CA GLY A 187 -1.09 17.71 1.73
C GLY A 187 0.24 17.88 1.02
N PHE A 188 0.19 18.10 -0.29
CA PHE A 188 1.36 18.32 -1.11
C PHE A 188 1.08 19.34 -2.21
N ARG A 189 2.14 19.84 -2.83
CA ARG A 189 2.10 20.74 -3.96
C ARG A 189 3.03 20.24 -5.06
N ILE A 190 2.52 20.16 -6.28
CA ILE A 190 3.33 19.95 -7.49
C ILE A 190 3.46 21.30 -8.20
N PRO A 191 4.66 21.87 -8.31
CA PRO A 191 4.92 23.10 -9.04
C PRO A 191 4.45 23.04 -10.50
N ALA A 192 3.93 24.14 -11.02
CA ALA A 192 3.39 24.21 -12.38
C ALA A 192 4.40 23.84 -13.48
N ASP A 193 5.69 24.07 -13.26
CA ASP A 193 6.77 23.72 -14.20
C ASP A 193 7.10 22.22 -14.25
N GLN A 194 6.57 21.44 -13.30
CA GLN A 194 6.67 19.97 -13.26
C GLN A 194 5.43 19.28 -13.83
N ILE A 195 4.41 20.03 -14.25
CA ILE A 195 3.13 19.52 -14.75
C ILE A 195 3.08 19.73 -16.27
N ASP A 196 3.09 18.63 -17.03
CA ASP A 196 2.87 18.66 -18.47
C ASP A 196 1.40 18.95 -18.84
N ASP A 197 1.15 19.29 -20.11
CA ASP A 197 -0.18 19.68 -20.58
C ASP A 197 -1.22 18.57 -20.38
N GLU A 198 -0.81 17.30 -20.54
CA GLU A 198 -1.67 16.14 -20.34
C GLU A 198 -2.11 16.01 -18.86
N LEU A 199 -1.18 16.13 -17.91
CA LEU A 199 -1.50 16.10 -16.49
C LEU A 199 -2.30 17.34 -16.08
N ARG A 200 -2.01 18.50 -16.67
CA ARG A 200 -2.73 19.75 -16.42
C ARG A 200 -4.19 19.65 -16.81
N GLU A 201 -4.47 19.15 -18.01
CA GLU A 201 -5.83 18.89 -18.49
C GLU A 201 -6.52 17.84 -17.61
N TYR A 202 -5.81 16.75 -17.29
CA TYR A 202 -6.32 15.69 -16.42
C TYR A 202 -6.77 16.21 -15.05
N LEU A 203 -5.98 17.07 -14.40
CA LEU A 203 -6.31 17.63 -13.09
C LEU A 203 -7.28 18.83 -13.16
N GLY A 204 -7.60 19.32 -14.36
CA GLY A 204 -8.45 20.49 -14.56
C GLY A 204 -7.80 21.78 -14.05
N LEU A 205 -6.49 21.93 -14.25
CA LEU A 205 -5.71 23.08 -13.79
C LEU A 205 -5.54 24.11 -14.90
N GLU A 206 -5.57 25.39 -14.55
CA GLU A 206 -5.28 26.49 -15.48
C GLU A 206 -3.78 26.52 -15.86
N PRO A 207 -3.41 27.13 -17.00
CA PRO A 207 -2.01 27.35 -17.37
C PRO A 207 -1.23 28.09 -16.26
N GLY A 208 -0.08 27.54 -15.86
CA GLY A 208 0.77 28.11 -14.79
C GLY A 208 0.26 27.89 -13.36
N GLN A 209 -0.85 27.15 -13.18
CA GLN A 209 -1.36 26.79 -11.86
C GLN A 209 -0.62 25.57 -11.30
N ASP A 210 -0.20 25.64 -10.04
CA ASP A 210 0.31 24.49 -9.27
C ASP A 210 -0.81 23.51 -8.94
N ALA A 211 -0.51 22.21 -8.89
CA ALA A 211 -1.44 21.23 -8.32
C ALA A 211 -1.29 21.24 -6.80
N VAL A 212 -2.37 21.55 -6.07
CA VAL A 212 -2.36 21.57 -4.60
C VAL A 212 -3.34 20.55 -4.04
N MET A 213 -2.82 19.62 -3.23
CA MET A 213 -3.62 18.72 -2.41
C MET A 213 -3.77 19.33 -1.00
N PRO A 214 -4.99 19.70 -0.57
CA PRO A 214 -5.24 20.20 0.78
C PRO A 214 -5.01 19.12 1.85
N ASN A 215 -4.72 19.53 3.09
CA ASN A 215 -4.57 18.61 4.23
C ASN A 215 -5.91 18.02 4.70
N THR A 216 -7.02 18.73 4.51
CA THR A 216 -8.36 18.32 4.94
C THR A 216 -9.35 18.48 3.81
N PHE A 217 -10.49 17.80 3.90
CA PHE A 217 -11.64 18.11 3.06
C PHE A 217 -12.21 19.47 3.49
N PRO A 218 -12.23 20.51 2.62
CA PRO A 218 -12.72 21.83 3.02
C PRO A 218 -14.17 21.84 3.51
N GLU A 219 -14.99 20.91 3.03
CA GLU A 219 -16.39 20.76 3.39
C GLU A 219 -16.63 20.00 4.72
N ILE A 220 -15.59 19.39 5.29
CA ILE A 220 -15.69 18.68 6.56
C ILE A 220 -15.23 19.60 7.68
N THR A 221 -16.18 20.06 8.50
CA THR A 221 -15.96 20.98 9.61
C THR A 221 -16.26 20.36 10.97
N GLN A 222 -17.09 19.32 10.98
CA GLN A 222 -17.48 18.56 12.17
C GLN A 222 -17.70 17.09 11.82
N ARG A 223 -17.77 16.23 12.85
CA ARG A 223 -17.89 14.77 12.69
C ARG A 223 -19.10 14.33 11.86
N GLY A 224 -20.24 15.01 12.02
CA GLY A 224 -21.48 14.69 11.30
C GLY A 224 -21.41 14.88 9.78
N ASP A 225 -20.48 15.72 9.29
CA ASP A 225 -20.35 16.01 7.86
C ASP A 225 -19.88 14.76 7.07
N TRP A 226 -19.19 13.83 7.74
CA TRP A 226 -18.77 12.56 7.12
C TRP A 226 -19.94 11.72 6.66
N LYS A 227 -21.01 11.65 7.47
CA LYS A 227 -22.22 10.91 7.10
C LYS A 227 -22.85 11.49 5.83
N GLN A 228 -22.97 12.81 5.75
CA GLN A 228 -23.50 13.48 4.56
C GLN A 228 -22.65 13.19 3.32
N MET A 229 -21.32 13.18 3.46
CA MET A 229 -20.42 12.83 2.36
C MET A 229 -20.63 11.39 1.90
N VAL A 230 -20.68 10.43 2.82
CA VAL A 230 -20.89 9.01 2.51
C VAL A 230 -22.25 8.80 1.83
N ASP A 231 -23.32 9.39 2.37
CA ASP A 231 -24.67 9.29 1.82
C ASP A 231 -24.73 9.87 0.39
N ASN A 232 -24.12 11.04 0.15
CA ASN A 232 -24.06 11.66 -1.17
C ASN A 232 -23.28 10.82 -2.19
N LEU A 233 -22.12 10.28 -1.80
CA LEU A 233 -21.33 9.43 -2.68
C LEU A 233 -22.08 8.14 -3.01
N ARG A 234 -22.76 7.56 -2.03
CA ARG A 234 -23.61 6.37 -2.20
C ARG A 234 -24.77 6.63 -3.16
N GLU A 235 -25.40 7.80 -3.08
CA GLU A 235 -26.48 8.19 -4.00
C GLU A 235 -25.94 8.39 -5.43
N ILE A 236 -24.86 9.16 -5.59
CA ILE A 236 -24.23 9.42 -6.90
C ILE A 236 -23.89 8.12 -7.62
N THR A 237 -23.38 7.15 -6.86
CA THR A 237 -22.89 5.87 -7.36
C THR A 237 -23.96 4.78 -7.37
N GLU A 238 -25.22 5.09 -7.08
CA GLU A 238 -26.29 4.06 -7.06
C GLU A 238 -25.93 2.84 -6.20
N GLY A 239 -25.26 3.08 -5.06
CA GLY A 239 -25.06 2.09 -4.01
C GLY A 239 -23.86 1.14 -4.15
N VAL A 240 -22.75 1.56 -4.79
CA VAL A 240 -21.47 0.85 -4.61
C VAL A 240 -20.94 1.00 -3.18
N PRO A 241 -19.96 0.19 -2.73
CA PRO A 241 -19.39 0.34 -1.40
C PRO A 241 -18.66 1.68 -1.29
N ILE A 242 -18.80 2.31 -0.13
CA ILE A 242 -18.04 3.50 0.25
C ILE A 242 -17.01 3.07 1.30
N ALA A 243 -15.75 3.08 0.90
CA ALA A 243 -14.61 2.79 1.75
C ALA A 243 -14.02 4.09 2.33
N VAL A 244 -13.36 3.97 3.48
CA VAL A 244 -12.48 5.03 3.99
C VAL A 244 -11.09 4.46 4.26
N LYS A 245 -10.05 5.20 3.86
CA LYS A 245 -8.66 4.84 4.07
C LYS A 245 -7.94 5.87 4.93
N PHE A 246 -7.28 5.41 5.98
CA PHE A 246 -6.44 6.23 6.84
C PHE A 246 -5.15 5.51 7.23
N GLY A 247 -4.10 6.31 7.43
CA GLY A 247 -2.88 5.83 8.08
C GLY A 247 -3.18 5.45 9.53
N ALA A 248 -2.62 4.35 10.01
CA ALA A 248 -2.89 3.83 11.34
C ALA A 248 -2.43 4.81 12.44
N GLY A 249 -3.35 5.59 12.99
CA GLY A 249 -3.10 6.58 14.05
C GLY A 249 -3.90 6.27 15.32
N ASP A 250 -4.92 7.10 15.60
CA ASP A 250 -5.89 6.88 16.69
C ASP A 250 -7.01 5.96 16.20
N ILE A 251 -6.63 4.70 15.95
CA ILE A 251 -7.41 3.71 15.19
C ILE A 251 -8.86 3.59 15.70
N GLU A 252 -9.08 3.47 17.02
CA GLU A 252 -10.42 3.28 17.58
C GLU A 252 -11.31 4.52 17.36
N ARG A 253 -10.76 5.74 17.48
CA ARG A 253 -11.55 6.97 17.23
C ARG A 253 -11.82 7.21 15.75
N ASP A 254 -10.86 6.90 14.91
CA ASP A 254 -11.01 6.97 13.46
C ASP A 254 -12.07 5.94 12.99
N LEU A 255 -12.03 4.72 13.53
CA LEU A 255 -13.03 3.69 13.28
C LEU A 255 -14.41 4.07 13.81
N GLU A 256 -14.51 4.60 15.02
CA GLU A 256 -15.80 5.09 15.56
C GLU A 256 -16.43 6.10 14.61
N THR A 257 -15.63 7.05 14.12
CA THR A 257 -16.07 8.07 13.17
C THR A 257 -16.48 7.47 11.83
N ALA A 258 -15.71 6.50 11.32
CA ALA A 258 -16.04 5.79 10.09
C ALA A 258 -17.36 5.01 10.20
N LEU A 259 -17.59 4.33 11.33
CA LEU A 259 -18.82 3.58 11.60
C LEU A 259 -20.05 4.49 11.70
N GLU A 260 -19.90 5.66 12.34
CA GLU A 260 -20.95 6.70 12.41
C GLU A 260 -21.26 7.30 11.03
N ALA A 261 -20.24 7.48 10.19
CA ALA A 261 -20.40 7.95 8.82
C ALA A 261 -21.16 6.94 7.93
N GLY A 262 -21.17 5.65 8.30
CA GLY A 262 -21.88 4.60 7.55
C GLY A 262 -21.08 4.05 6.37
N VAL A 263 -19.76 3.97 6.49
CA VAL A 263 -18.89 3.33 5.49
C VAL A 263 -19.11 1.81 5.46
N ASP A 264 -18.86 1.19 4.31
CA ASP A 264 -18.97 -0.26 4.12
C ASP A 264 -17.63 -0.99 4.26
N VAL A 265 -16.52 -0.26 4.10
CA VAL A 265 -15.16 -0.79 4.12
C VAL A 265 -14.25 0.18 4.86
N VAL A 266 -13.39 -0.35 5.73
CA VAL A 266 -12.31 0.42 6.36
C VAL A 266 -10.97 -0.14 5.91
N VAL A 267 -10.09 0.77 5.48
CA VAL A 267 -8.74 0.42 5.01
C VAL A 267 -7.72 0.97 5.99
N ILE A 268 -7.02 0.07 6.69
CA ILE A 268 -5.97 0.41 7.64
C ILE A 268 -4.63 0.36 6.93
N ASP A 269 -3.96 1.50 6.80
CA ASP A 269 -2.62 1.60 6.22
C ASP A 269 -1.57 1.74 7.33
N GLY A 270 -0.81 0.67 7.59
CA GLY A 270 0.19 0.66 8.66
C GLY A 270 1.37 1.59 8.36
N ALA A 271 2.20 1.88 9.37
CA ALA A 271 3.41 2.71 9.23
C ALA A 271 4.37 2.24 8.11
N GLN A 272 4.26 0.98 7.68
CA GLN A 272 4.96 0.39 6.55
C GLN A 272 4.48 0.88 5.16
N GLY A 273 3.47 1.74 5.08
CA GLY A 273 2.99 2.32 3.83
C GLY A 273 4.12 2.96 3.01
N ASN A 274 3.94 3.07 1.69
CA ASN A 274 4.95 3.64 0.79
C ASN A 274 4.39 4.87 0.09
N THR A 275 5.27 5.71 -0.44
CA THR A 275 4.90 6.90 -1.21
C THR A 275 5.85 7.12 -2.39
N ALA A 276 5.44 7.94 -3.36
CA ALA A 276 6.35 8.50 -4.36
C ALA A 276 7.24 9.61 -3.79
N GLY A 277 6.79 10.27 -2.73
CA GLY A 277 7.54 11.30 -2.01
C GLY A 277 6.77 11.76 -0.78
N SER A 278 7.41 11.77 0.39
CA SER A 278 6.88 12.34 1.63
C SER A 278 8.04 12.80 2.51
N LEU A 279 7.74 13.58 3.54
CA LEU A 279 8.72 14.01 4.51
C LEU A 279 9.37 12.79 5.19
N GLN A 280 10.70 12.71 5.21
CA GLN A 280 11.42 11.59 5.85
C GLN A 280 10.96 11.34 7.29
N THR A 281 10.58 12.40 8.00
CA THR A 281 10.11 12.31 9.38
C THR A 281 8.76 11.61 9.49
N THR A 282 7.79 11.90 8.63
CA THR A 282 6.49 11.21 8.66
C THR A 282 6.66 9.75 8.26
N ILE A 283 7.48 9.48 7.24
CA ILE A 283 7.79 8.12 6.77
C ILE A 283 8.33 7.22 7.89
N ASN A 284 9.24 7.74 8.73
CA ASN A 284 9.95 6.90 9.71
C ASN A 284 9.40 7.00 11.13
N HIS A 285 8.65 8.04 11.50
CA HIS A 285 8.30 8.29 12.91
C HIS A 285 6.80 8.42 13.17
N PHE A 286 5.95 8.30 12.16
CA PHE A 286 4.51 8.44 12.31
C PHE A 286 3.81 7.12 12.00
N GLY A 287 2.69 6.90 12.71
CA GLY A 287 1.82 5.75 12.50
C GLY A 287 2.13 4.55 13.37
N VAL A 288 1.13 3.67 13.48
CA VAL A 288 1.18 2.39 14.18
C VAL A 288 1.56 1.30 13.17
N PRO A 289 2.51 0.41 13.49
CA PRO A 289 2.85 -0.73 12.63
C PRO A 289 1.63 -1.62 12.36
N LEU A 290 1.55 -2.12 11.12
CA LEU A 290 0.36 -2.79 10.61
C LEU A 290 -0.15 -3.93 11.50
N LEU A 291 0.72 -4.81 11.99
CA LEU A 291 0.31 -5.94 12.84
C LEU A 291 -0.50 -5.49 14.05
N TYR A 292 -0.01 -4.47 14.76
CA TYR A 292 -0.69 -3.90 15.93
C TYR A 292 -1.98 -3.18 15.53
N ALA A 293 -1.94 -2.46 14.41
CA ALA A 293 -3.07 -1.70 13.93
C ALA A 293 -4.27 -2.59 13.55
N LEU A 294 -4.00 -3.69 12.86
CA LEU A 294 -5.02 -4.65 12.43
C LEU A 294 -5.70 -5.33 13.61
N VAL A 295 -4.93 -5.79 14.59
CA VAL A 295 -5.48 -6.46 15.76
C VAL A 295 -6.40 -5.52 16.56
N ARG A 296 -5.99 -4.24 16.72
CA ARG A 296 -6.82 -3.22 17.36
C ARG A 296 -8.09 -2.93 16.56
N ALA A 297 -7.96 -2.80 15.24
CA ALA A 297 -9.09 -2.53 14.36
C ALA A 297 -10.11 -3.68 14.38
N GLU A 298 -9.65 -4.92 14.23
CA GLU A 298 -10.51 -6.10 14.26
C GLU A 298 -11.24 -6.21 15.60
N ARG A 299 -10.52 -6.08 16.72
CA ARG A 299 -11.14 -6.13 18.06
C ARG A 299 -12.20 -5.04 18.21
N TYR A 300 -11.89 -3.80 17.83
CA TYR A 300 -12.84 -2.69 17.93
C TYR A 300 -14.10 -2.94 17.07
N LEU A 301 -13.93 -3.40 15.82
CA LEU A 301 -15.05 -3.70 14.94
C LEU A 301 -15.92 -4.86 15.46
N GLN A 302 -15.32 -5.85 16.12
CA GLN A 302 -16.04 -6.94 16.80
C GLN A 302 -16.84 -6.41 18.00
N GLU A 303 -16.20 -5.64 18.89
CA GLU A 303 -16.83 -5.05 20.07
C GLU A 303 -17.97 -4.09 19.70
N ALA A 304 -17.84 -3.36 18.60
CA ALA A 304 -18.88 -2.48 18.05
C ALA A 304 -19.99 -3.24 17.29
N GLY A 305 -19.93 -4.57 17.17
CA GLY A 305 -20.89 -5.38 16.42
C GLY A 305 -20.94 -5.04 14.92
N ALA A 306 -19.83 -4.55 14.37
CA ALA A 306 -19.77 -4.01 13.00
C ALA A 306 -19.23 -4.99 11.95
N ARG A 307 -18.58 -6.11 12.35
CA ARG A 307 -17.92 -7.02 11.39
C ARG A 307 -18.85 -7.65 10.36
N ASP A 308 -20.12 -7.88 10.70
CA ASP A 308 -21.11 -8.42 9.75
C ASP A 308 -21.51 -7.43 8.63
N ARG A 309 -21.20 -6.14 8.80
CA ARG A 309 -21.58 -5.06 7.88
C ARG A 309 -20.41 -4.28 7.30
N VAL A 310 -19.26 -4.22 7.97
CA VAL A 310 -18.06 -3.50 7.53
C VAL A 310 -16.93 -4.48 7.24
N SER A 311 -16.39 -4.40 6.03
CA SER A 311 -15.19 -5.14 5.62
C SER A 311 -13.92 -4.44 6.11
N LEU A 312 -12.93 -5.21 6.54
CA LEU A 312 -11.62 -4.72 6.98
C LEU A 312 -10.57 -5.04 5.91
N VAL A 313 -9.93 -4.01 5.37
CA VAL A 313 -8.85 -4.13 4.39
C VAL A 313 -7.54 -3.63 5.00
N ALA A 314 -6.45 -4.35 4.74
CA ALA A 314 -5.13 -3.99 5.24
C ALA A 314 -4.21 -3.45 4.12
N CYS A 315 -3.38 -2.46 4.43
CA CYS A 315 -2.36 -1.93 3.55
C CYS A 315 -1.06 -1.68 4.33
N GLY A 316 0.09 -1.83 3.67
CA GLY A 316 1.40 -1.50 4.23
C GLY A 316 2.31 -2.72 4.41
N GLY A 317 3.20 -2.94 3.45
CA GLY A 317 4.32 -3.88 3.62
C GLY A 317 4.09 -5.34 3.20
N PHE A 318 2.95 -5.69 2.60
CA PHE A 318 2.72 -7.03 2.04
C PHE A 318 3.60 -7.33 0.83
N ARG A 319 4.20 -8.54 0.79
CA ARG A 319 5.15 -8.97 -0.26
C ARG A 319 4.92 -10.40 -0.75
N ASP A 320 4.35 -11.26 0.09
CA ASP A 320 4.20 -12.70 -0.18
C ASP A 320 2.90 -13.25 0.42
N ALA A 321 2.53 -14.48 0.03
CA ALA A 321 1.31 -15.14 0.46
C ALA A 321 1.27 -15.39 1.97
N GLY A 322 2.43 -15.62 2.60
CA GLY A 322 2.51 -15.89 4.04
C GLY A 322 2.04 -14.71 4.89
N ASP A 323 2.51 -13.50 4.57
CA ASP A 323 2.06 -12.28 5.23
C ASP A 323 0.54 -12.05 5.05
N ILE A 324 0.04 -12.33 3.84
CA ILE A 324 -1.39 -12.13 3.49
C ILE A 324 -2.26 -13.10 4.29
N LEU A 325 -1.92 -14.39 4.32
CA LEU A 325 -2.66 -15.40 5.08
C LEU A 325 -2.66 -15.11 6.58
N LYS A 326 -1.53 -14.63 7.13
CA LYS A 326 -1.44 -14.23 8.54
C LYS A 326 -2.30 -13.00 8.84
N ALA A 327 -2.39 -12.04 7.92
CA ALA A 327 -3.32 -10.92 8.06
C ALA A 327 -4.78 -11.38 8.03
N MET A 328 -5.13 -12.28 7.10
CA MET A 328 -6.47 -12.88 7.02
C MET A 328 -6.83 -13.64 8.29
N ALA A 329 -5.90 -14.43 8.83
CA ALA A 329 -6.05 -15.12 10.11
C ALA A 329 -6.34 -14.18 11.28
N LEU A 330 -5.89 -12.92 11.19
CA LEU A 330 -6.13 -11.87 12.18
C LEU A 330 -7.40 -11.03 11.89
N GLY A 331 -8.23 -11.45 10.92
CA GLY A 331 -9.55 -10.87 10.65
C GLY A 331 -9.63 -9.96 9.42
N VAL A 332 -8.56 -9.82 8.64
CA VAL A 332 -8.55 -9.01 7.42
C VAL A 332 -9.33 -9.72 6.30
N ASP A 333 -10.24 -9.01 5.64
CA ASP A 333 -11.02 -9.53 4.51
C ASP A 333 -10.21 -9.51 3.20
N ALA A 334 -9.42 -8.47 2.94
CA ALA A 334 -8.54 -8.36 1.77
C ALA A 334 -7.35 -7.44 2.03
N VAL A 335 -6.31 -7.52 1.19
CA VAL A 335 -5.11 -6.65 1.31
C VAL A 335 -4.92 -5.78 0.08
N TYR A 336 -4.29 -4.62 0.27
CA TYR A 336 -3.72 -3.82 -0.80
C TYR A 336 -2.22 -4.09 -0.95
N MET A 337 -1.78 -4.33 -2.18
CA MET A 337 -0.37 -4.44 -2.54
C MET A 337 0.06 -3.24 -3.41
N GLY A 338 1.05 -2.49 -2.93
CA GLY A 338 1.59 -1.31 -3.61
C GLY A 338 2.94 -1.62 -4.26
N TYR A 339 4.03 -1.34 -3.55
CA TYR A 339 5.39 -1.42 -4.09
C TYR A 339 5.79 -2.80 -4.63
N ALA A 340 5.32 -3.90 -4.03
CA ALA A 340 5.55 -5.24 -4.56
C ALA A 340 4.99 -5.41 -6.00
N THR A 341 3.85 -4.78 -6.31
CA THR A 341 3.30 -4.77 -7.67
C THR A 341 4.19 -3.99 -8.65
N ILE A 342 4.79 -2.87 -8.20
CA ILE A 342 5.76 -2.11 -8.99
C ILE A 342 6.99 -2.95 -9.29
N VAL A 343 7.53 -3.65 -8.29
CA VAL A 343 8.69 -4.54 -8.47
C VAL A 343 8.35 -5.64 -9.48
N ALA A 344 7.21 -6.30 -9.34
CA ALA A 344 6.77 -7.34 -10.27
C ALA A 344 6.66 -6.84 -11.72
N MET A 345 6.11 -5.65 -11.95
CA MET A 345 6.00 -5.07 -13.29
C MET A 345 7.34 -4.73 -13.92
N THR A 346 8.33 -4.34 -13.11
CA THR A 346 9.55 -3.67 -13.61
C THR A 346 10.80 -4.53 -13.57
N TYR A 347 10.85 -5.58 -12.74
CA TYR A 347 12.07 -6.35 -12.48
C TYR A 347 12.76 -6.88 -13.74
N SER A 348 12.03 -7.47 -14.69
CA SER A 348 12.59 -7.97 -15.96
C SER A 348 13.03 -6.85 -16.91
N GLN A 349 12.56 -5.62 -16.67
CA GLN A 349 12.76 -4.46 -17.53
C GLN A 349 13.95 -3.59 -17.11
N PHE A 350 14.60 -3.87 -15.96
CA PHE A 350 15.73 -3.09 -15.45
C PHE A 350 16.91 -2.99 -16.42
N SER A 351 17.09 -3.99 -17.29
CA SER A 351 18.12 -3.98 -18.34
C SER A 351 18.00 -2.81 -19.32
N ARG A 352 16.83 -2.16 -19.39
CA ARG A 352 16.57 -1.00 -20.24
C ARG A 352 17.05 0.29 -19.61
N LEU A 353 17.21 0.34 -18.29
CA LEU A 353 17.66 1.53 -17.58
C LEU A 353 19.13 1.82 -17.85
N LYS A 354 19.49 3.11 -17.80
CA LYS A 354 20.90 3.50 -17.80
C LYS A 354 21.60 2.90 -16.57
N PRO A 355 22.85 2.41 -16.71
CA PRO A 355 23.61 1.90 -15.57
C PRO A 355 23.69 2.92 -14.42
N GLY A 356 23.48 2.46 -13.19
CA GLY A 356 23.53 3.30 -11.99
C GLY A 356 22.26 4.12 -11.71
N THR A 357 21.19 3.93 -12.48
CA THR A 357 19.91 4.61 -12.23
C THR A 357 18.97 3.78 -11.35
N SER A 358 18.15 4.47 -10.52
CA SER A 358 17.11 3.84 -9.72
C SER A 358 16.02 3.21 -10.61
N PRO A 359 15.52 2.00 -10.30
CA PRO A 359 14.31 1.43 -10.90
C PRO A 359 13.10 2.37 -10.93
N MET A 360 12.97 3.23 -9.92
CA MET A 360 11.84 4.15 -9.79
C MET A 360 11.75 5.19 -10.92
N GLU A 361 12.85 5.46 -11.63
CA GLU A 361 12.88 6.36 -12.79
C GLU A 361 12.06 5.84 -13.97
N MET A 362 11.77 4.54 -14.01
CA MET A 362 10.85 3.94 -14.98
C MET A 362 9.38 4.06 -14.56
N VAL A 363 9.11 4.38 -13.29
CA VAL A 363 7.80 4.21 -12.65
C VAL A 363 7.16 5.55 -12.29
N LEU A 364 7.96 6.44 -11.71
CA LEU A 364 7.50 7.73 -11.22
C LEU A 364 7.10 8.63 -12.39
N TYR A 365 6.12 9.50 -12.16
CA TYR A 365 5.71 10.48 -13.16
C TYR A 365 6.85 11.43 -13.55
N GLU A 366 7.66 11.85 -12.58
CA GLU A 366 8.82 12.72 -12.80
C GLU A 366 10.06 11.97 -13.30
N GLY A 367 9.99 10.64 -13.43
CA GLY A 367 11.13 9.83 -13.83
C GLY A 367 11.58 10.10 -15.27
N ASP A 368 12.88 10.36 -15.46
CA ASP A 368 13.50 10.65 -16.76
C ASP A 368 13.45 9.46 -17.71
N GLN A 369 13.25 8.25 -17.17
CA GLN A 369 13.26 6.99 -17.92
C GLN A 369 11.89 6.30 -17.97
N LYS A 370 10.81 7.02 -17.64
CA LYS A 370 9.42 6.52 -17.71
C LYS A 370 9.04 5.97 -19.10
N GLY A 371 9.58 6.56 -20.16
CA GLY A 371 9.37 6.12 -21.55
C GLY A 371 9.99 4.74 -21.89
N LYS A 372 10.78 4.14 -20.98
CA LYS A 372 11.38 2.81 -21.18
C LYS A 372 10.51 1.66 -20.67
N PHE A 373 9.45 1.97 -19.93
CA PHE A 373 8.49 0.99 -19.43
C PHE A 373 7.68 0.40 -20.59
N ASN A 374 7.68 -0.92 -20.73
CA ASN A 374 6.74 -1.61 -21.60
C ASN A 374 5.53 -2.04 -20.78
N ILE A 375 4.37 -1.52 -21.18
CA ILE A 375 3.09 -1.70 -20.52
C ILE A 375 2.60 -3.16 -20.60
N ASP A 376 2.78 -3.81 -21.77
CA ASP A 376 2.32 -5.17 -21.99
C ASP A 376 3.11 -6.16 -21.13
N GLU A 377 4.45 -6.07 -21.15
CA GLU A 377 5.32 -6.88 -20.31
C GLU A 377 5.08 -6.64 -18.82
N GLY A 378 4.87 -5.38 -18.42
CA GLY A 378 4.53 -5.04 -17.05
C GLY A 378 3.21 -5.69 -16.61
N ALA A 379 2.16 -5.57 -17.42
CA ALA A 379 0.86 -6.17 -17.14
C ALA A 379 0.93 -7.70 -17.04
N GLU A 380 1.64 -8.36 -17.95
CA GLU A 380 1.84 -9.81 -17.92
C GLU A 380 2.58 -10.28 -16.67
N ASN A 381 3.67 -9.60 -16.32
CA ASN A 381 4.46 -9.97 -15.14
C ASN A 381 3.68 -9.78 -13.84
N LEU A 382 2.92 -8.68 -13.73
CA LEU A 382 2.05 -8.47 -12.58
C LEU A 382 0.93 -9.51 -12.50
N THR A 383 0.35 -9.89 -13.64
CA THR A 383 -0.65 -10.98 -13.72
C THR A 383 -0.07 -12.27 -13.17
N ARG A 384 1.12 -12.69 -13.65
CA ARG A 384 1.80 -13.90 -13.18
C ARG A 384 2.13 -13.85 -11.69
N TYR A 385 2.56 -12.70 -11.19
CA TYR A 385 2.87 -12.50 -9.77
C TYR A 385 1.62 -12.68 -8.89
N LEU A 386 0.50 -12.02 -9.24
CA LEU A 386 -0.74 -12.14 -8.48
C LEU A 386 -1.33 -13.56 -8.55
N GLN A 387 -1.22 -14.23 -9.69
CA GLN A 387 -1.61 -15.64 -9.84
C GLN A 387 -0.76 -16.57 -8.98
N ALA A 388 0.56 -16.36 -8.95
CA ALA A 388 1.47 -17.15 -8.13
C ALA A 388 1.16 -16.99 -6.64
N LEU A 389 0.91 -15.75 -6.17
CA LEU A 389 0.49 -15.54 -4.78
C LEU A 389 -0.84 -16.21 -4.46
N ALA A 390 -1.83 -16.11 -5.35
CA ALA A 390 -3.12 -16.77 -5.16
C ALA A 390 -2.97 -18.30 -5.07
N GLU A 391 -2.14 -18.90 -5.93
CA GLU A 391 -1.85 -20.34 -5.88
C GLU A 391 -1.11 -20.73 -4.59
N GLU A 392 -0.11 -19.95 -4.16
CA GLU A 392 0.57 -20.18 -2.87
C GLU A 392 -0.42 -20.16 -1.70
N MET A 393 -1.39 -19.23 -1.72
CA MET A 393 -2.44 -19.15 -0.71
C MET A 393 -3.36 -20.38 -0.73
N VAL A 394 -3.74 -20.86 -1.91
CA VAL A 394 -4.53 -22.10 -2.09
C VAL A 394 -3.77 -23.31 -1.54
N LEU A 395 -2.48 -23.47 -1.89
CA LEU A 395 -1.65 -24.56 -1.41
C LEU A 395 -1.47 -24.52 0.11
N ALA A 396 -1.29 -23.33 0.68
CA ALA A 396 -1.20 -23.15 2.12
C ALA A 396 -2.53 -23.49 2.82
N ALA A 397 -3.68 -23.07 2.28
CA ALA A 397 -4.99 -23.42 2.83
C ALA A 397 -5.22 -24.93 2.85
N ARG A 398 -4.84 -25.64 1.77
CA ARG A 398 -4.87 -27.11 1.75
C ARG A 398 -3.97 -27.72 2.83
N ALA A 399 -2.77 -27.17 3.04
CA ALA A 399 -1.87 -27.60 4.10
C ALA A 399 -2.41 -27.31 5.52
N LEU A 400 -3.35 -26.38 5.67
CA LEU A 400 -4.11 -26.10 6.89
C LEU A 400 -5.40 -26.94 7.02
N GLY A 401 -5.75 -27.72 6.00
CA GLY A 401 -7.00 -28.48 5.97
C GLY A 401 -8.24 -27.61 5.73
N LYS A 402 -8.09 -26.48 5.02
CA LYS A 402 -9.15 -25.48 4.78
C LYS A 402 -9.47 -25.38 3.28
N ASP A 403 -10.76 -25.42 2.94
CA ASP A 403 -11.28 -25.28 1.58
C ASP A 403 -11.80 -23.87 1.28
N ASP A 404 -11.68 -22.94 2.22
CA ASP A 404 -12.00 -21.53 2.03
C ASP A 404 -11.00 -20.68 2.83
N LEU A 405 -10.40 -19.68 2.16
CA LEU A 405 -9.46 -18.77 2.82
C LEU A 405 -10.08 -18.01 3.98
N ALA A 406 -11.40 -17.77 3.97
CA ALA A 406 -12.12 -17.13 5.06
C ALA A 406 -12.21 -18.00 6.33
N GLN A 407 -11.90 -19.30 6.25
CA GLN A 407 -11.83 -20.18 7.43
C GLN A 407 -10.50 -20.08 8.18
N ILE A 408 -9.47 -19.51 7.54
CA ILE A 408 -8.17 -19.30 8.17
C ILE A 408 -8.33 -18.22 9.24
N ASN A 409 -7.99 -18.57 10.47
CA ASN A 409 -8.25 -17.72 11.63
C ASN A 409 -7.09 -17.80 12.64
N ARG A 410 -7.24 -17.11 13.76
CA ARG A 410 -6.22 -16.98 14.80
C ARG A 410 -5.74 -18.31 15.36
N ASP A 411 -6.57 -19.35 15.39
CA ASP A 411 -6.21 -20.68 15.90
C ASP A 411 -5.25 -21.43 14.96
N ASP A 412 -5.20 -21.02 13.69
CA ASP A 412 -4.24 -21.51 12.71
C ASP A 412 -2.86 -20.85 12.87
N LEU A 413 -2.67 -19.96 13.87
CA LEU A 413 -1.43 -19.25 14.14
C LEU A 413 -0.79 -19.62 15.49
N VAL A 414 0.54 -19.56 15.53
CA VAL A 414 1.34 -19.48 16.75
C VAL A 414 2.27 -18.27 16.70
N ALA A 415 2.45 -17.62 17.85
CA ALA A 415 3.43 -16.55 18.01
C ALA A 415 4.77 -17.08 18.51
N LEU A 416 5.85 -16.54 17.96
CA LEU A 416 7.23 -16.84 18.35
C LEU A 416 7.72 -15.98 19.52
N ASP A 417 6.96 -14.95 19.88
CA ASP A 417 7.32 -13.94 20.88
C ASP A 417 6.12 -13.65 21.83
N PRO A 418 6.32 -13.62 23.16
CA PRO A 418 5.27 -13.34 24.16
C PRO A 418 4.51 -12.03 23.94
N GLU A 419 5.19 -10.98 23.49
CA GLU A 419 4.55 -9.70 23.24
C GLU A 419 3.54 -9.82 22.09
N VAL A 420 3.96 -10.42 20.97
CA VAL A 420 3.09 -10.67 19.82
C VAL A 420 1.92 -11.59 20.18
N ALA A 421 2.17 -12.64 20.97
CA ALA A 421 1.12 -13.54 21.46
C ALA A 421 0.06 -12.78 22.27
N SER A 422 0.50 -11.94 23.22
CA SER A 422 -0.37 -11.12 24.06
C SER A 422 -1.23 -10.14 23.24
N ILE A 423 -0.61 -9.50 22.25
CA ILE A 423 -1.28 -8.54 21.38
C ILE A 423 -2.32 -9.23 20.52
N THR A 424 -1.89 -10.22 19.74
CA THR A 424 -2.72 -10.89 18.73
C THR A 424 -3.75 -11.83 19.36
N GLY A 425 -3.53 -12.26 20.60
CA GLY A 425 -4.30 -13.30 21.27
C GLY A 425 -4.01 -14.70 20.74
N THR A 426 -2.94 -14.90 19.97
CA THR A 426 -2.52 -16.24 19.49
C THR A 426 -1.79 -17.00 20.59
N ARG A 427 -1.82 -18.33 20.53
CA ARG A 427 -1.00 -19.20 21.38
C ARG A 427 0.50 -19.01 21.12
N LEU A 428 1.32 -19.19 22.15
CA LEU A 428 2.77 -19.22 22.02
C LEU A 428 3.23 -20.53 21.37
N ALA A 429 4.25 -20.46 20.52
CA ALA A 429 4.75 -21.63 19.81
C ALA A 429 5.38 -22.70 20.73
N TYR A 430 5.81 -22.30 21.93
CA TYR A 430 6.55 -23.14 22.87
C TYR A 430 5.86 -23.31 24.23
N LEU A 431 4.65 -22.75 24.40
CA LEU A 431 3.83 -22.93 25.60
C LEU A 431 2.43 -23.38 25.18
N ASN A 432 1.88 -24.35 25.89
CA ASN A 432 0.55 -24.89 25.63
C ASN A 432 -0.54 -24.05 26.30
#